data_AF-A0A0B7BMH3-F1
#
_entry.id   AF-A0A0B7BMH3-F1
#
_cell.length_a   1.000
_cell.length_b   1.000
_cell.length_c   1.000
_cell.angle_alpha   90.00
_cell.angle_beta   90.00
_cell.angle_gamma   90.00
#
_symmetry.space_group_name_H-M   'P 1'
#
loop_
_entity.id
_entity.type
_entity.pdbx_description
1 polymer ?
#
loop_
_entity_poly.entity_id
_entity_poly.type
_entity_poly.pdbx_seq_one_letter_code
_entity_poly.pdbx_strand_id
1 'polypeptide(L)'
;MPTGKFCSNYTAEAQALIQAAIMINNSNSDCQQVVFFTDALSVLQALQSNHPSLRKELSKISTNKRVTLQWVPSHCGVPGNEKADKLAKKGAECEQIDNEITYFE
;
A
#
# COMPACT_ATOMS: atom_id res chain seq x y z
N MET A 1 -9.04 1.99 -5.52
CA MET A 1 -9.05 1.39 -6.87
C MET A 1 -8.97 -0.12 -6.70
N PRO A 2 -9.86 -0.92 -7.30
CA PRO A 2 -9.69 -2.37 -7.35
C PRO A 2 -8.48 -2.70 -8.23
N THR A 3 -7.56 -3.50 -7.71
CA THR A 3 -6.35 -3.91 -8.44
C THR A 3 -6.67 -5.03 -9.44
N GLY A 4 -7.79 -5.74 -9.28
CA GLY A 4 -8.32 -6.71 -10.22
C GLY A 4 -7.38 -7.88 -10.57
N LYS A 5 -7.80 -8.69 -11.55
CA LYS A 5 -7.21 -10.02 -11.84
C LYS A 5 -5.80 -9.97 -12.45
N PHE A 6 -5.43 -8.88 -13.10
CA PHE A 6 -4.17 -8.77 -13.86
C PHE A 6 -3.05 -8.03 -13.10
N CYS A 7 -3.30 -7.63 -11.85
CA CYS A 7 -2.32 -6.94 -11.03
C CYS A 7 -1.52 -7.92 -10.17
N SER A 8 -0.21 -7.73 -10.11
CA SER A 8 0.65 -8.51 -9.20
C SER A 8 0.43 -8.09 -7.74
N ASN A 9 0.66 -9.02 -6.79
CA ASN A 9 0.62 -8.69 -5.36
C ASN A 9 1.51 -7.50 -5.02
N TYR A 10 2.73 -7.45 -5.56
CA TYR A 10 3.66 -6.34 -5.36
C TYR A 10 3.06 -5.00 -5.77
N THR A 11 2.46 -4.93 -6.98
CA THR A 11 1.84 -3.70 -7.48
C THR A 11 0.63 -3.31 -6.63
N ALA A 12 -0.18 -4.27 -6.22
CA ALA A 12 -1.35 -4.04 -5.38
C ALA A 12 -0.96 -3.50 -3.99
N GLU A 13 0.04 -4.13 -3.35
CA GLU A 13 0.58 -3.73 -2.05
C GLU A 13 1.23 -2.34 -2.10
N ALA A 14 2.01 -2.06 -3.14
CA ALA A 14 2.61 -0.74 -3.34
C ALA A 14 1.55 0.35 -3.52
N GLN A 15 0.53 0.08 -4.33
CA GLN A 15 -0.59 1.00 -4.50
C GLN A 15 -1.37 1.21 -3.21
N ALA A 16 -1.60 0.16 -2.41
CA ALA A 16 -2.25 0.29 -1.11
C ALA A 16 -1.50 1.25 -0.19
N LEU A 17 -0.17 1.14 -0.10
CA LEU A 17 0.66 2.05 0.69
C LEU A 17 0.67 3.49 0.14
N ILE A 18 0.73 3.67 -1.18
CA ILE A 18 0.66 5.00 -1.81
C ILE A 18 -0.68 5.67 -1.48
N GLN A 19 -1.79 4.95 -1.64
CA GLN A 19 -3.12 5.50 -1.36
C GLN A 19 -3.29 5.83 0.11
N ALA A 20 -2.80 4.96 1.02
CA ALA A 20 -2.79 5.26 2.44
C ALA A 20 -1.98 6.53 2.74
N ALA A 21 -0.82 6.73 2.12
CA ALA A 21 -0.01 7.93 2.29
C ALA A 21 -0.74 9.19 1.77
N ILE A 22 -1.41 9.11 0.62
CA ILE A 22 -2.22 10.23 0.08
C ILE A 22 -3.36 10.58 1.04
N MET A 23 -4.07 9.59 1.57
CA MET A 23 -5.15 9.83 2.55
C MET A 23 -4.65 10.54 3.79
N ILE A 24 -3.47 10.16 4.31
CA ILE A 24 -2.85 10.83 5.45
C ILE A 24 -2.44 12.27 5.12
N ASN A 25 -1.86 12.51 3.94
CA ASN A 25 -1.50 13.85 3.47
C ASN A 25 -2.71 14.76 3.33
N ASN A 26 -3.86 14.22 2.90
CA ASN A 26 -5.11 14.97 2.75
C ASN A 26 -5.92 15.08 4.06
N SER A 27 -5.49 14.39 5.13
CA SER A 27 -6.16 14.45 6.42
C SER A 27 -5.65 15.63 7.26
N ASN A 28 -6.57 16.38 7.86
CA ASN A 28 -6.25 17.43 8.85
C ASN A 28 -5.97 16.81 10.23
N SER A 29 -5.24 15.70 10.28
CA SER A 29 -4.90 15.06 11.55
C SER A 29 -3.71 15.77 12.20
N ASP A 30 -3.87 16.22 13.45
CA ASP A 30 -2.81 16.80 14.29
C ASP A 30 -1.78 15.77 14.79
N CYS A 31 -1.95 14.50 14.41
CA CYS A 31 -1.09 13.42 14.84
C CYS A 31 0.34 13.60 14.33
N GLN A 32 1.30 13.64 15.26
CA GLN A 32 2.72 13.88 14.98
C GLN A 32 3.45 12.62 14.49
N GLN A 33 2.82 11.45 14.59
CA GLN A 33 3.42 10.17 14.21
C GLN A 33 2.43 9.33 13.40
N VAL A 34 2.95 8.70 12.35
CA VAL A 34 2.21 7.80 11.47
C VAL A 34 2.98 6.49 11.36
N VAL A 35 2.31 5.38 11.63
CA VAL A 35 2.87 4.04 11.48
C VAL A 35 2.05 3.28 10.45
N PHE A 36 2.70 2.85 9.37
CA PHE A 36 2.12 1.96 8.37
C PHE A 36 2.50 0.52 8.71
N PHE A 37 1.51 -0.33 8.93
CA PHE A 37 1.70 -1.76 9.08
C PHE A 37 1.47 -2.44 7.74
N THR A 38 2.40 -3.30 7.33
CA THR A 38 2.31 -4.02 6.05
C THR A 38 3.04 -5.35 6.13
N ASP A 39 2.51 -6.38 5.48
CA ASP A 39 3.18 -7.66 5.26
C ASP A 39 3.98 -7.71 3.93
N ALA A 40 3.91 -6.63 3.15
CA ALA A 40 4.57 -6.45 1.85
C ALA A 40 6.09 -6.23 1.96
N LEU A 41 6.82 -7.28 2.36
CA LEU A 41 8.28 -7.21 2.52
C LEU A 41 8.98 -6.78 1.23
N SER A 42 8.49 -7.25 0.07
CA SER A 42 8.99 -6.89 -1.26
C SER A 42 8.89 -5.39 -1.54
N VAL A 43 7.80 -4.74 -1.13
CA VAL A 43 7.60 -3.29 -1.28
C VAL A 43 8.54 -2.51 -0.35
N LEU A 44 8.74 -2.98 0.88
CA LEU A 44 9.70 -2.36 1.81
C LEU A 44 11.15 -2.46 1.31
N GLN A 45 11.52 -3.61 0.74
CA GLN A 45 12.83 -3.79 0.10
C GLN A 45 12.98 -2.90 -1.14
N ALA A 46 11.95 -2.82 -2.00
CA ALA A 46 11.94 -1.95 -3.16
C ALA A 46 12.00 -0.45 -2.79
N LEU A 47 11.46 -0.08 -1.63
CA LEU A 47 11.63 1.26 -1.09
C LEU A 47 13.11 1.56 -0.89
N GLN A 48 13.94 0.62 -0.40
CA GLN A 48 15.37 0.85 -0.21
C GLN A 48 16.13 1.07 -1.53
N SER A 49 15.73 0.39 -2.60
CA SER A 49 16.44 0.40 -3.89
C SER A 49 15.92 1.42 -4.91
N ASN A 50 14.62 1.47 -5.25
CA ASN A 50 14.05 2.50 -6.15
C ASN A 50 12.51 2.46 -6.28
N HIS A 51 11.74 3.02 -5.33
CA HIS A 51 10.28 3.20 -5.49
C HIS A 51 9.88 4.69 -5.44
N PRO A 52 10.01 5.46 -6.55
CA PRO A 52 9.89 6.92 -6.54
C PRO A 52 8.51 7.42 -6.10
N SER A 53 7.41 6.78 -6.53
CA SER A 53 6.05 7.23 -6.20
C SER A 53 5.73 7.11 -4.71
N LEU A 54 5.98 5.95 -4.10
CA LEU A 54 5.81 5.72 -2.67
C LEU A 54 6.74 6.62 -1.84
N ARG A 55 8.02 6.74 -2.22
CA ARG A 55 8.96 7.66 -1.54
C ARG A 55 8.45 9.10 -1.58
N LYS A 56 7.93 9.58 -2.71
CA LYS A 56 7.40 10.93 -2.85
C LYS A 56 6.27 11.20 -1.85
N GLU A 57 5.29 10.29 -1.75
CA GLU A 57 4.16 10.47 -0.83
C GLU A 57 4.56 10.36 0.64
N LEU A 58 5.45 9.41 0.99
CA LEU A 58 5.97 9.27 2.35
C LEU A 58 6.83 10.48 2.76
N SER A 59 7.60 11.06 1.84
CA SER A 59 8.41 12.26 2.09
C SER A 59 7.54 13.47 2.41
N LYS A 60 6.39 13.63 1.74
CA LYS A 60 5.43 14.70 2.07
C LYS A 60 4.93 14.59 3.51
N ILE A 61 4.59 13.38 3.96
CA ILE A 61 4.16 13.16 5.35
C ILE A 61 5.33 13.44 6.31
N SER A 62 6.52 12.97 5.94
CA SER A 62 7.74 13.11 6.74
C SER A 62 8.19 14.56 6.96
N THR A 63 7.67 15.53 6.20
CA THR A 63 7.96 16.95 6.42
C THR A 63 7.43 17.47 7.76
N ASN A 64 6.28 16.95 8.20
CA ASN A 64 5.58 17.45 9.40
C ASN A 64 5.33 16.37 10.44
N LYS A 65 5.51 15.09 10.09
CA LYS A 65 5.15 13.94 10.94
C LYS A 65 6.25 12.89 10.90
N ARG A 66 6.45 12.17 11.99
CA ARG A 66 7.35 11.02 12.00
C ARG A 66 6.68 9.83 11.34
N VAL A 67 7.27 9.33 10.25
CA VAL A 67 6.76 8.16 9.52
C VAL A 67 7.55 6.92 9.89
N THR A 68 6.85 5.84 10.21
CA THR A 68 7.44 4.51 10.46
C THR A 68 6.74 3.49 9.57
N LEU A 69 7.53 2.66 8.88
CA LEU A 69 7.03 1.47 8.18
C LEU A 69 7.36 0.25 9.03
N GLN A 70 6.33 -0.44 9.51
CA GLN A 70 6.47 -1.64 10.33
C GLN A 70 6.04 -2.84 9.52
N TRP A 71 6.99 -3.75 9.25
CA TRP A 71 6.65 -5.04 8.68
C TRP A 71 5.93 -5.90 9.72
N VAL A 72 4.86 -6.58 9.32
CA VAL A 72 4.14 -7.57 10.14
C VAL A 72 3.96 -8.86 9.37
N PRO A 73 4.03 -10.03 10.02
CA PRO A 73 3.81 -11.29 9.34
C PRO A 73 2.33 -11.46 8.97
N SER A 74 2.08 -11.92 7.75
CA SER A 74 0.73 -12.28 7.29
C SER A 74 0.23 -13.53 8.02
N HIS A 75 -1.09 -13.64 8.19
CA HIS A 75 -1.77 -14.81 8.79
C HIS A 75 -1.36 -15.18 10.23
N CYS A 76 -0.82 -14.24 11.00
CA CYS A 76 -0.44 -14.46 12.40
C CYS A 76 -1.47 -13.97 13.44
N GLY A 77 -2.74 -13.78 13.06
CA GLY A 77 -3.77 -13.36 14.02
C GLY A 77 -3.81 -11.85 14.30
N VAL A 78 -3.12 -11.00 13.52
CA VAL A 78 -3.16 -9.54 13.68
C VAL A 78 -4.47 -9.01 13.08
N PRO A 79 -5.46 -8.56 13.89
CA PRO A 79 -6.81 -8.32 13.37
C PRO A 79 -6.87 -7.24 12.29
N GLY A 80 -6.02 -6.21 12.39
CA GLY A 80 -5.88 -5.16 11.39
C GLY A 80 -5.34 -5.66 10.05
N ASN A 81 -4.30 -6.51 10.08
CA ASN A 81 -3.72 -7.10 8.88
C ASN A 81 -4.73 -8.04 8.20
N GLU A 82 -5.36 -8.93 8.98
CA GLU A 82 -6.35 -9.86 8.42
C GLU A 82 -7.54 -9.16 7.77
N LYS A 83 -7.96 -8.02 8.33
CA LYS A 83 -9.00 -7.19 7.73
C LYS A 83 -8.52 -6.57 6.41
N ALA A 84 -7.29 -6.07 6.36
CA ALA A 84 -6.69 -5.56 5.13
C ALA A 84 -6.57 -6.67 4.06
N ASP A 85 -6.10 -7.85 4.42
CA ASP A 85 -5.98 -9.01 3.53
C ASP A 85 -7.33 -9.42 2.94
N LYS A 86 -8.38 -9.46 3.77
CA LYS A 86 -9.74 -9.77 3.32
C LYS A 86 -10.27 -8.72 2.33
N LEU A 87 -9.96 -7.44 2.54
CA LEU A 87 -10.36 -6.37 1.62
C LEU A 87 -9.55 -6.43 0.32
N ALA A 88 -8.26 -6.70 0.40
CA ALA A 88 -7.39 -6.87 -0.77
C ALA A 88 -7.87 -8.04 -1.65
N LYS A 89 -8.20 -9.19 -1.04
CA LYS A 89 -8.76 -10.35 -1.76
C LYS A 89 -10.06 -10.00 -2.49
N LYS A 90 -10.99 -9.32 -1.82
CA LYS A 90 -12.23 -8.84 -2.46
C LYS A 90 -11.95 -7.87 -3.60
N GLY A 91 -10.98 -6.97 -3.45
CA GLY A 91 -10.60 -6.02 -4.49
C GLY A 91 -9.91 -6.67 -5.70
N ALA A 92 -9.26 -7.81 -5.52
CA ALA A 92 -8.67 -8.60 -6.61
C ALA A 92 -9.75 -9.34 -7.44
N GLU A 93 -10.91 -9.62 -6.86
CA GLU A 93 -12.06 -10.24 -7.54
C GLU A 93 -12.90 -9.23 -8.36
N CYS A 94 -12.72 -7.93 -8.13
CA CYS A 94 -13.41 -6.88 -8.88
C CYS A 94 -12.77 -6.64 -10.27
N GLU A 95 -13.56 -6.17 -11.22
CA GLU A 95 -13.05 -5.77 -12.54
C GLU A 95 -12.03 -4.64 -12.42
N GLN A 96 -10.92 -4.78 -13.14
CA GLN A 96 -9.91 -3.74 -13.27
C GLN A 96 -10.37 -2.78 -14.37
N ILE A 97 -10.96 -1.64 -13.97
CA ILE A 97 -11.59 -0.68 -14.91
C ILE A 97 -10.54 0.06 -15.76
N ASP A 98 -9.25 -0.03 -15.39
CA ASP A 98 -8.18 0.69 -16.07
C ASP A 98 -6.92 -0.18 -16.14
N ASN A 99 -6.73 -0.81 -17.29
CA ASN A 99 -5.44 -1.29 -17.81
C ASN A 99 -5.67 -1.71 -19.27
N GLU A 100 -5.04 -1.00 -20.23
CA GLU A 100 -4.87 -1.56 -21.57
C GLU A 100 -4.11 -2.88 -21.45
N ILE A 101 -4.78 -3.98 -21.78
CA ILE A 101 -4.23 -5.32 -21.74
C ILE A 101 -3.23 -5.41 -22.91
N THR A 102 -1.93 -5.29 -22.64
CA THR A 102 -0.91 -5.37 -23.71
C THR A 102 -0.63 -6.81 -24.17
N TYR A 103 -1.21 -7.83 -23.53
CA TYR A 103 -0.92 -9.21 -23.88
C TYR A 103 -2.10 -10.16 -23.60
N PHE A 104 -2.42 -11.01 -24.58
CA PHE A 104 -3.27 -12.19 -24.46
C PHE A 104 -2.39 -13.44 -24.70
N GLU A 105 -2.57 -14.49 -23.90
CA GLU A 105 -2.14 -15.86 -24.25
C GLU A 105 -3.06 -16.46 -25.32
#